data_AF-A0A5E4XX83-F1
#
_entry.id   AF-A0A5E4XX83-F1
#
_cell.length_a   1.000
_cell.length_b   1.000
_cell.length_c   1.000
_cell.angle_alpha   90.00
_cell.angle_beta   90.00
_cell.angle_gamma   90.00
#
_symmetry.space_group_name_H-M   'P 1'
#
loop_
_entity.id
_entity.type
_entity.pdbx_description
1 polymer ?
#
loop_
_entity_poly.entity_id
_entity_poly.type
_entity_poly.pdbx_seq_one_letter_code
_entity_poly.pdbx_strand_id
1 'polypeptide(L)'
;MNVADRNEFVVRRLIAQHLQKTVADAINVERSNFSRFHNNRGHGLQLGKFCELLAFLGLDLSLIPEDCEGPAAAGDTITIPRAQYEAMRVMLKHSLGD
;
A
#
# COMPACT_ATOMS: atom_id res chain seq x y z
N MET A 1 -2.03 -1.21 33.70
CA MET A 1 -2.15 -2.21 32.62
C MET A 1 -2.05 -3.58 33.27
N ASN A 2 -3.10 -4.39 33.18
CA ASN A 2 -3.11 -5.73 33.78
C ASN A 2 -2.12 -6.62 33.02
N VAL A 3 -1.57 -7.64 33.69
CA VAL A 3 -0.67 -8.63 33.07
C VAL A 3 -1.36 -9.30 31.87
N ALA A 4 -2.67 -9.50 31.94
CA ALA A 4 -3.48 -10.00 30.84
C ALA A 4 -3.41 -9.11 29.59
N ASP A 5 -3.60 -7.79 29.72
CA ASP A 5 -3.54 -6.84 28.60
C ASP A 5 -2.15 -6.84 27.94
N ARG A 6 -1.09 -6.93 28.76
CA ARG A 6 0.30 -7.00 28.27
C ARG A 6 0.55 -8.29 27.49
N ASN A 7 0.05 -9.42 27.99
CA ASN A 7 0.21 -10.72 27.33
C ASN A 7 -0.56 -10.76 26.01
N GLU A 8 -1.79 -10.25 25.99
CA GLU A 8 -2.59 -10.16 24.77
C GLU A 8 -1.89 -9.29 23.71
N PHE A 9 -1.33 -8.15 24.12
CA PHE A 9 -0.55 -7.28 23.23
C PHE A 9 0.67 -8.01 22.63
N VAL A 10 1.41 -8.75 23.45
CA VAL A 10 2.57 -9.53 22.99
C VAL A 10 2.16 -10.61 21.98
N VAL A 11 1.09 -11.36 22.27
CA VAL A 11 0.58 -12.39 21.37
C VAL A 11 0.10 -11.81 20.05
N ARG A 12 -0.70 -10.73 20.06
CA ARG A 12 -1.14 -10.04 18.82
C ARG A 12 0.05 -9.56 17.99
N ARG A 13 1.10 -9.04 18.64
CA ARG A 13 2.33 -8.61 17.97
C ARG A 13 3.08 -9.78 17.32
N LEU A 14 3.19 -10.92 18.01
CA LEU A 14 3.83 -12.11 17.46
C LEU A 14 3.05 -12.67 16.26
N ILE A 15 1.72 -12.71 16.34
CA ILE A 15 0.85 -13.12 15.22
C ILE A 15 1.08 -12.22 14.01
N ALA A 16 1.09 -10.90 14.20
CA ALA A 16 1.34 -9.95 13.11
C ALA A 16 2.72 -10.15 12.46
N GLN A 17 3.77 -10.41 13.24
CA GLN A 17 5.11 -10.71 12.72
C GLN A 17 5.16 -12.01 11.91
N HIS A 18 4.51 -13.07 12.42
CA HIS A 18 4.40 -14.34 11.70
C HIS A 18 3.63 -14.19 10.38
N LEU A 19 2.57 -13.39 10.39
CA LEU A 19 1.78 -13.11 9.18
C LEU A 19 2.61 -12.33 8.16
N GLN A 20 3.29 -11.24 8.56
CA GLN A 20 4.18 -10.48 7.67
C GLN A 20 5.26 -11.35 7.04
N LYS A 21 5.86 -12.25 7.83
CA LYS A 21 6.84 -13.22 7.36
C LYS A 21 6.25 -14.14 6.29
N THR A 22 5.09 -14.72 6.57
CA THR A 22 4.42 -15.67 5.69
C THR A 22 4.02 -15.01 4.37
N VAL A 23 3.46 -13.80 4.43
CA VAL A 23 3.07 -13.02 3.26
C VAL A 23 4.29 -12.66 2.41
N ALA A 24 5.35 -12.15 3.02
CA ALA A 24 6.58 -11.77 2.31
C ALA A 24 7.22 -12.98 1.59
N ASP A 25 7.28 -14.13 2.27
CA ASP A 25 7.80 -15.37 1.70
C ASP A 25 6.89 -15.87 0.55
N ALA A 26 5.56 -15.72 0.65
CA ALA A 26 4.60 -16.16 -0.37
C ALA A 26 4.67 -15.34 -1.68
N ILE A 27 4.88 -14.02 -1.58
CA ILE A 27 5.04 -13.14 -2.77
C ILE A 27 6.51 -13.01 -3.21
N ASN A 28 7.42 -13.77 -2.61
CA ASN A 28 8.86 -13.74 -2.87
C ASN A 28 9.45 -12.32 -2.79
N VAL A 29 9.13 -11.60 -1.71
CA VAL A 29 9.66 -10.27 -1.39
C VAL A 29 10.54 -10.36 -0.15
N GLU A 30 11.67 -9.65 -0.15
CA GLU A 30 12.54 -9.58 1.01
C GLU A 30 11.76 -9.02 2.23
N ARG A 31 11.89 -9.66 3.39
CA ARG A 31 11.15 -9.28 4.60
C ARG A 31 11.40 -7.84 5.02
N SER A 32 12.60 -7.32 4.79
CA SER A 32 12.96 -5.92 5.08
C SER A 32 12.16 -4.96 4.20
N ASN A 33 12.00 -5.28 2.92
CA ASN A 33 11.23 -4.51 1.94
C ASN A 33 9.73 -4.58 2.23
N PHE A 34 9.21 -5.78 2.52
CA PHE A 34 7.81 -5.94 2.91
C PHE A 34 7.50 -5.21 4.23
N SER A 35 8.41 -5.26 5.20
CA SER A 35 8.29 -4.50 6.46
C SER A 35 8.29 -2.99 6.21
N ARG A 36 9.14 -2.48 5.32
CA ARG A 36 9.13 -1.06 4.94
C ARG A 36 7.82 -0.66 4.25
N PHE A 37 7.30 -1.49 3.37
CA PHE A 37 5.99 -1.31 2.74
C PHE A 37 4.87 -1.28 3.78
N HIS A 38 4.77 -2.30 4.63
CA HIS A 38 3.75 -2.40 5.68
C HIS A 38 3.77 -1.22 6.65
N ASN A 39 4.95 -0.68 6.97
CA ASN A 39 5.10 0.46 7.88
C ASN A 39 5.09 1.82 7.18
N ASN A 40 4.77 1.88 5.88
CA ASN A 40 4.78 3.11 5.07
C ASN A 40 6.11 3.91 5.16
N ARG A 41 7.26 3.21 5.20
CA ARG A 41 8.60 3.82 5.35
C ARG A 41 9.33 3.96 4.00
N GLY A 42 8.61 4.40 2.97
CA GLY A 42 9.20 4.77 1.68
C GLY A 42 9.58 3.63 0.73
N HIS A 43 9.07 2.41 0.95
CA HIS A 43 9.20 1.33 -0.03
C HIS A 43 7.81 0.91 -0.52
N GLY A 44 7.49 1.24 -1.77
CA GLY A 44 6.30 0.72 -2.43
C GLY A 44 6.57 -0.67 -2.99
N LEU A 45 5.58 -1.56 -2.95
CA LEU A 45 5.61 -2.79 -3.73
C LEU A 45 5.43 -2.44 -5.22
N GLN A 46 6.17 -3.13 -6.09
CA GLN A 46 5.90 -3.07 -7.53
C GLN A 46 4.49 -3.60 -7.82
N LEU A 47 3.84 -3.08 -8.86
CA LEU A 47 2.46 -3.43 -9.21
C LEU A 47 2.25 -4.95 -9.30
N GLY A 48 3.16 -5.69 -9.94
CA GLY A 48 3.05 -7.16 -10.02
C GLY A 48 3.05 -7.84 -8.66
N LYS A 49 3.92 -7.42 -7.74
CA LYS A 49 3.98 -7.94 -6.36
C LYS A 49 2.79 -7.51 -5.51
N PHE A 50 2.23 -6.35 -5.81
CA PHE A 50 0.99 -5.90 -5.20
C PHE A 50 -0.21 -6.74 -5.66
N CYS A 51 -0.30 -7.09 -6.95
CA CYS A 51 -1.31 -8.02 -7.43
C CYS A 51 -1.16 -9.43 -6.83
N GLU A 52 0.08 -9.95 -6.74
CA GLU A 52 0.35 -11.23 -6.05
C GLU A 52 -0.08 -11.19 -4.57
N LEU A 53 0.15 -10.06 -3.89
CA LEU A 53 -0.29 -9.84 -2.50
C LEU A 53 -1.82 -9.87 -2.38
N LEU A 54 -2.54 -9.19 -3.28
CA LEU A 54 -4.00 -9.20 -3.29
C LEU A 54 -4.55 -10.61 -3.52
N ALA A 55 -3.97 -11.34 -4.48
CA ALA A 55 -4.34 -12.73 -4.76
C ALA A 55 -4.09 -13.64 -3.55
N PHE A 56 -2.94 -13.50 -2.88
CA PHE A 56 -2.63 -14.25 -1.66
C PHE A 56 -3.62 -13.96 -0.52
N LEU A 57 -4.05 -12.71 -0.37
CA LEU A 57 -5.03 -12.30 0.63
C LEU A 57 -6.48 -12.62 0.24
N GLY A 58 -6.71 -13.10 -1.00
CA GLY A 58 -8.06 -13.32 -1.53
C GLY A 58 -8.87 -12.03 -1.64
N LEU A 59 -8.19 -10.88 -1.82
CA LEU A 59 -8.82 -9.57 -1.89
C LEU A 59 -9.08 -9.19 -3.35
N ASP A 60 -10.33 -8.82 -3.63
CA ASP A 60 -10.72 -8.17 -4.87
C ASP A 60 -11.01 -6.70 -4.57
N LEU A 61 -10.16 -5.81 -5.09
CA LEU A 61 -10.30 -4.37 -4.90
C LEU A 61 -11.60 -3.80 -5.50
N SER A 62 -12.20 -4.48 -6.48
CA SER A 62 -13.48 -4.06 -7.07
C SER A 62 -14.67 -4.21 -6.12
N LEU A 63 -14.51 -5.01 -5.06
CA LEU A 63 -15.51 -5.23 -4.02
C LEU A 63 -15.33 -4.28 -2.82
N ILE A 64 -14.25 -3.49 -2.79
CA ILE A 64 -13.97 -2.54 -1.72
C ILE A 64 -14.70 -1.23 -2.06
N PRO A 65 -15.62 -0.75 -1.20
CA PRO A 65 -16.26 0.55 -1.40
C PRO A 65 -15.20 1.66 -1.48
N GLU A 66 -15.39 2.65 -2.34
CA GLU A 66 -14.48 3.81 -2.45
C GLU A 66 -14.35 4.57 -1.11
N ASP A 67 -15.32 4.42 -0.21
CA ASP A 67 -15.33 5.00 1.14
C ASP A 67 -14.55 4.18 2.19
N CYS A 68 -13.89 3.07 1.81
CA CYS A 68 -12.94 2.38 2.67
C CYS A 68 -11.63 3.16 2.77
N GLU A 69 -11.70 4.41 3.20
CA GLU A 69 -10.55 5.15 3.67
C GLU A 69 -10.10 4.52 5.00
N GLY A 70 -9.09 3.65 4.94
CA GLY A 70 -8.13 3.58 6.05
C GLY A 70 -7.61 4.99 6.33
N PRO A 71 -7.15 5.31 7.56
CA PRO A 71 -6.83 6.68 7.96
C PRO A 71 -5.99 7.35 6.87
N ALA A 72 -6.59 8.32 6.18
CA ALA A 72 -6.02 8.96 5.02
C ALA A 72 -4.64 9.50 5.40
N ALA A 73 -3.59 8.84 4.91
CA ALA A 73 -2.31 9.51 4.83
C ALA A 73 -2.54 10.63 3.83
N ALA A 74 -2.51 11.87 4.30
CA ALA A 74 -2.62 13.08 3.50
C ALA A 74 -1.58 13.04 2.36
N GLY A 75 -1.94 12.41 1.25
CA GLY A 75 -1.29 12.61 -0.03
C GLY A 75 -1.82 13.93 -0.55
N ASP A 76 -0.93 14.89 -0.78
CA ASP A 76 -1.27 16.20 -1.32
C ASP A 76 -1.96 16.05 -2.69
N THR A 77 -3.28 15.91 -2.66
CA THR A 77 -4.12 16.01 -3.85
C THR A 77 -4.12 17.47 -4.28
N ILE A 78 -3.26 17.82 -5.23
CA ILE A 78 -3.25 19.16 -5.81
C ILE A 78 -4.40 19.23 -6.82
N THR A 79 -5.42 20.02 -6.49
CA THR A 79 -6.50 20.34 -7.41
C THR A 79 -6.00 21.36 -8.42
N ILE A 80 -5.85 20.97 -9.68
CA ILE A 80 -5.50 21.91 -10.76
C ILE A 80 -6.74 22.30 -11.58
N PRO A 81 -6.87 23.57 -11.99
CA PRO A 81 -7.92 24.01 -12.90
C PRO A 81 -7.84 23.28 -14.25
N ARG A 82 -9.00 22.99 -14.85
CA ARG A 82 -9.12 22.28 -16.13
C ARG A 82 -8.23 22.85 -17.24
N ALA A 83 -8.11 24.17 -17.32
CA ALA A 83 -7.26 24.84 -18.30
C ALA A 83 -5.76 24.50 -18.14
N GLN A 84 -5.28 24.36 -16.90
CA GLN A 84 -3.89 23.98 -16.63
C GLN A 84 -3.64 22.50 -16.96
N TYR A 85 -4.62 21.63 -16.67
CA TYR A 85 -4.57 20.22 -17.06
C TYR A 85 -4.47 20.05 -18.58
N GLU A 86 -5.28 20.79 -19.35
CA GLU A 86 -5.26 20.72 -20.81
C GLU A 86 -3.93 21.22 -21.40
N ALA A 87 -3.37 22.31 -20.85
CA ALA A 87 -2.05 22.81 -21.24
C ALA A 87 -0.94 21.78 -20.97
N MET A 88 -0.93 21.16 -19.79
CA MET A 88 0.02 20.08 -19.45
C MET A 88 -0.13 18.89 -20.41
N ARG A 89 -1.36 18.48 -20.72
CA ARG A 89 -1.63 17.36 -21.63
C ARG A 89 -1.09 17.61 -23.04
N VAL A 90 -1.20 18.83 -23.54
CA VAL A 90 -0.67 19.21 -24.87
C VAL A 90 0.86 19.24 -24.86
N MET A 91 1.47 19.79 -23.81
CA MET A 91 2.93 19.81 -23.66
C MET A 91 3.53 18.40 -23.57
N LEU A 92 2.91 17.51 -22.79
CA LEU A 92 3.32 16.10 -22.69
C LEU A 92 3.20 15.36 -24.03
N LYS A 93 2.18 15.68 -24.83
CA LYS A 93 2.03 15.11 -26.19
C LYS A 93 3.14 15.55 -27.15
N HIS A 94 3.64 16.78 -27.01
CA HIS A 94 4.75 17.28 -27.80
C HIS A 94 6.13 16.78 -27.34
N SER A 95 6.25 16.24 -26.11
CA SER A 95 7.50 15.72 -25.56
C SER A 95 7.72 14.21 -25.75
N LEU A 96 6.75 13.48 -26.32
CA LEU A 96 6.77 12.01 -26.46
C LEU A 96 6.85 11.49 -27.91
N GLY A 97 7.33 12.31 -28.87
CA GLY A 97 7.59 11.95 -30.28
C GLY A 97 6.69 12.72 -31.27
N ASP A 98 7.05 13.05 -32.52
CA ASP A 98 7.80 12.28 -33.54
C ASP A 98 8.25 10.87 -33.16
#